data_AF-A0A4Y2HY51-F1
#
_entry.id   AF-A0A4Y2HY51-F1
#
_cell.length_a   1.000
_cell.length_b   1.000
_cell.length_c   1.000
_cell.angle_alpha   90.00
_cell.angle_beta   90.00
_cell.angle_gamma   90.00
#
_symmetry.space_group_name_H-M   'P 1'
#
loop_
_entity.id
_entity.type
_entity.pdbx_description
1 polymer ?
#
loop_
_entity_poly.entity_id
_entity_poly.type
_entity_poly.pdbx_seq_one_letter_code
_entity_poly.pdbx_strand_id
1 'polypeptide(L)'
;YAKRKLKQAESQIKKKLSFVLKVDEAESDDTECDIEKRKKDEEIKTKCDDIGRLVELMKVKLNSNLTKREKIQVLTIAPQSWSRKRVTTEFNVTESLEKLVT
;
A
#
# COMPACT_ATOMS: atom_id res chain seq x y z
N TYR A 1 1.01 44.01 -33.95
CA TYR A 1 0.04 43.22 -34.73
C TYR A 1 0.22 41.71 -34.54
N ALA A 2 1.44 41.16 -34.67
CA ALA A 2 1.73 39.73 -34.51
C ALA A 2 1.27 39.11 -33.18
N LYS A 3 1.51 39.77 -32.03
CA LYS A 3 1.09 39.28 -30.69
C LYS A 3 -0.41 39.01 -30.58
N ARG A 4 -1.25 39.83 -31.25
CA ARG A 4 -2.71 39.66 -31.23
C ARG A 4 -3.14 38.44 -32.05
N LYS A 5 -2.45 38.16 -33.17
CA LYS A 5 -2.69 36.98 -34.00
C LYS A 5 -2.25 35.68 -33.32
N LEU A 6 -1.14 35.73 -32.58
CA LEU A 6 -0.62 34.60 -31.80
C LEU A 6 -1.60 34.21 -30.68
N LYS A 7 -2.10 35.20 -29.93
CA LYS A 7 -3.11 34.99 -28.88
C LYS A 7 -4.43 34.43 -29.43
N GLN A 8 -4.80 34.83 -30.65
CA GLN A 8 -6.00 34.33 -31.33
C GLN A 8 -5.82 32.86 -31.77
N ALA A 9 -4.62 32.49 -32.23
CA ALA A 9 -4.29 31.12 -32.61
C ALA A 9 -4.28 30.19 -31.39
N GLU A 10 -3.66 30.60 -30.28
CA GLU A 10 -3.65 29.85 -29.01
C GLU A 10 -5.07 29.56 -28.52
N SER A 11 -5.95 30.56 -28.54
CA SER A 11 -7.36 30.38 -28.13
C SER A 11 -8.10 29.38 -29.01
N GLN A 12 -7.89 29.41 -30.33
CA GLN A 12 -8.53 28.46 -31.24
C GLN A 12 -8.00 27.03 -31.07
N ILE A 13 -6.70 26.87 -30.81
CA ILE A 13 -6.10 25.56 -30.54
C ILE A 13 -6.66 24.98 -29.24
N LYS A 14 -6.72 25.78 -28.17
CA LYS A 14 -7.28 25.35 -26.87
C LYS A 14 -8.72 24.87 -27.00
N LYS A 15 -9.55 25.60 -27.76
CA LYS A 15 -10.96 25.27 -28.00
C LYS A 15 -11.16 23.98 -28.83
N LYS A 16 -10.27 23.72 -29.80
CA LYS A 16 -10.33 22.48 -30.59
C LYS A 16 -9.88 21.28 -29.76
N LEU A 17 -8.84 21.45 -28.94
CA LEU A 17 -8.36 20.39 -28.07
C LEU A 17 -9.39 20.01 -26.99
N SER A 18 -10.06 20.98 -26.36
CA SER A 18 -11.11 20.69 -25.38
C SER A 18 -12.30 19.93 -25.99
N PHE A 19 -12.69 20.28 -27.22
CA PHE A 19 -13.74 19.57 -27.95
C PHE A 19 -13.38 18.11 -28.26
N VAL A 20 -12.14 17.85 -28.71
CA VAL A 20 -11.68 16.49 -29.05
C VAL A 20 -11.50 15.63 -27.80
N LEU A 21 -10.98 16.21 -26.73
CA LEU A 21 -10.67 15.48 -25.50
C LEU A 21 -11.88 15.32 -24.57
N LYS A 22 -13.01 16.00 -24.85
CA LYS A 22 -14.20 16.06 -23.95
C LYS A 22 -13.84 16.42 -22.51
N VAL A 23 -12.80 17.24 -22.36
CA VAL A 23 -12.39 17.78 -21.07
C VAL A 23 -13.16 19.08 -20.93
N ASP A 24 -14.17 19.09 -20.07
CA ASP A 24 -14.76 20.35 -19.59
C ASP A 24 -13.62 21.24 -19.09
N GLU A 25 -13.69 22.56 -19.32
CA GLU A 25 -12.73 23.54 -18.79
C GLU A 25 -12.86 23.67 -17.26
N ALA A 26 -12.90 22.55 -16.53
CA ALA A 26 -12.49 22.50 -15.16
C ALA A 26 -10.97 22.63 -15.16
N GLU A 27 -10.45 23.58 -14.38
CA GLU A 27 -9.06 23.58 -13.97
C GLU A 27 -8.72 22.15 -13.53
N SER A 28 -7.91 21.46 -14.33
CA SER A 28 -7.23 20.24 -13.93
C SER A 28 -6.29 20.67 -12.81
N ASP A 29 -6.83 20.72 -11.61
CA ASP A 29 -6.11 21.08 -10.42
C ASP A 29 -5.13 19.93 -10.15
N ASP A 30 -3.86 20.15 -10.52
CA ASP A 30 -2.76 19.23 -10.26
C ASP A 30 -2.66 18.83 -8.77
N THR A 31 -3.39 19.50 -7.87
CA THR A 31 -3.47 19.14 -6.46
C THR A 31 -4.41 17.98 -6.13
N GLU A 32 -5.46 17.67 -6.90
CA GLU A 32 -6.41 16.59 -6.55
C GLU A 32 -5.74 15.21 -6.69
N CYS A 33 -4.95 15.00 -7.74
CA CYS A 33 -4.17 13.78 -7.95
C CYS A 33 -3.11 13.58 -6.85
N ASP A 34 -2.48 14.67 -6.39
CA ASP A 34 -1.47 14.64 -5.34
C ASP A 34 -2.08 14.40 -3.95
N ILE A 35 -3.27 14.93 -3.67
CA ILE A 35 -4.01 14.68 -2.43
C ILE A 35 -4.45 13.21 -2.35
N GLU A 36 -4.99 12.64 -3.43
CA GLU A 36 -5.36 11.22 -3.45
C GLU A 36 -4.16 10.29 -3.30
N LYS A 37 -3.03 10.59 -3.94
CA LYS A 37 -1.79 9.82 -3.77
C LYS A 37 -1.31 9.87 -2.32
N ARG A 38 -1.26 11.05 -1.70
CA ARG A 38 -0.87 11.20 -0.29
C ARG A 38 -1.78 10.42 0.66
N LYS A 39 -3.09 10.43 0.44
CA LYS A 39 -4.05 9.62 1.22
C LYS A 39 -3.79 8.12 1.09
N LYS A 40 -3.54 7.63 -0.14
CA LYS A 40 -3.20 6.22 -0.38
C LYS A 40 -1.86 5.85 0.27
N ASP A 41 -0.86 6.72 0.19
CA ASP A 41 0.45 6.51 0.81
C ASP A 41 0.35 6.48 2.35
N GLU A 42 -0.47 7.35 2.96
CA GLU A 42 -0.77 7.33 4.39
C GLU A 42 -1.53 6.06 4.81
N GLU A 43 -2.48 5.59 4.00
CA GLU A 43 -3.21 4.34 4.25
C GLU A 43 -2.29 3.12 4.14
N ILE A 44 -1.39 3.10 3.17
CA ILE A 44 -0.36 2.04 3.04
C ILE A 44 0.56 2.07 4.26
N LYS A 45 1.01 3.25 4.67
CA LYS A 45 1.88 3.42 5.84
C LYS A 45 1.23 2.89 7.11
N THR A 46 -0.02 3.28 7.37
CA THR A 46 -0.76 2.82 8.56
C THR A 46 -0.99 1.31 8.54
N LYS A 47 -1.38 0.73 7.39
CA LYS A 47 -1.49 -0.74 7.24
C LYS A 47 -0.17 -1.47 7.47
N CYS A 48 0.95 -0.91 7.01
CA CYS A 48 2.28 -1.47 7.26
C CYS A 48 2.63 -1.44 8.75
N ASP A 49 2.33 -0.35 9.44
CA ASP A 49 2.56 -0.21 10.88
C ASP A 49 1.73 -1.23 11.68
N ASP A 50 0.48 -1.47 11.29
CA ASP A 50 -0.39 -2.49 11.91
C ASP A 50 0.17 -3.91 11.77
N ILE A 51 0.68 -4.26 10.58
CA ILE A 51 1.33 -5.57 10.35
C ILE A 51 2.61 -5.69 11.20
N GLY A 52 3.42 -4.63 11.26
CA GLY A 52 4.61 -4.58 12.11
C GLY A 52 4.26 -4.84 13.58
N ARG A 53 3.24 -4.16 14.09
CA ARG A 53 2.74 -4.34 15.46
C ARG A 53 2.21 -5.75 15.71
N LEU A 54 1.48 -6.33 14.75
CA LEU A 54 0.99 -7.70 14.86
C LEU A 54 2.15 -8.71 14.97
N VAL A 55 3.19 -8.55 14.15
CA VAL A 55 4.40 -9.40 14.21
C VAL A 55 5.08 -9.31 15.57
N GLU A 56 5.21 -8.11 16.15
CA GLU A 56 5.77 -7.94 17.49
C GLU A 56 4.92 -8.65 18.57
N LEU A 57 3.61 -8.47 18.54
CA LEU A 57 2.69 -9.14 19.46
C LEU A 57 2.78 -10.66 19.35
N MET A 58 2.88 -11.19 18.13
CA MET A 58 3.09 -12.62 17.90
C MET A 58 4.40 -13.11 18.50
N LYS A 59 5.51 -12.37 18.35
CA LYS A 59 6.80 -12.71 18.97
C LYS A 59 6.71 -12.76 20.48
N VAL A 60 6.11 -11.73 21.11
CA VAL A 60 5.91 -11.70 22.57
C VAL A 60 5.08 -12.89 23.03
N LYS A 61 4.01 -13.21 22.30
CA LYS A 61 3.12 -14.32 22.63
C LYS A 61 3.80 -15.69 22.47
N LEU A 62 4.61 -15.89 21.43
CA LEU A 62 5.36 -17.14 21.20
C LEU A 62 6.47 -17.39 22.21
N ASN A 63 7.08 -16.33 22.73
CA ASN A 63 8.08 -16.39 23.80
C ASN A 63 7.47 -16.62 25.20
N SER A 64 6.14 -16.58 25.31
CA SER A 64 5.44 -16.95 26.54
C SER A 64 5.37 -18.48 26.71
N ASN A 65 4.99 -18.94 27.89
CA ASN A 65 4.79 -20.37 28.19
C ASN A 65 3.51 -20.93 27.54
N LEU A 66 3.48 -20.95 26.20
CA LEU A 66 2.42 -21.55 25.40
C LEU A 66 2.65 -23.04 25.18
N THR A 67 1.54 -23.79 25.15
CA THR A 67 1.54 -25.18 24.68
C THR A 67 1.85 -25.26 23.19
N LYS A 68 2.26 -26.45 22.72
CA LYS A 68 2.55 -26.69 21.29
C LYS A 68 1.36 -26.31 20.39
N ARG A 69 0.13 -26.60 20.83
CA ARG A 69 -1.09 -26.31 20.07
C ARG A 69 -1.36 -24.81 19.95
N GLU A 70 -1.19 -24.07 21.03
CA GLU A 70 -1.35 -22.61 21.03
C GLU A 70 -0.27 -21.94 20.18
N LYS A 71 0.97 -22.44 20.22
CA LYS A 71 2.04 -21.93 19.33
C LYS A 71 1.67 -22.10 17.86
N ILE A 72 1.10 -23.24 17.47
CA ILE A 72 0.61 -23.48 16.10
C ILE A 72 -0.49 -22.47 15.75
N GLN A 73 -1.47 -22.26 16.63
CA GLN A 73 -2.54 -21.28 16.39
C GLN A 73 -2.00 -19.87 16.18
N VAL A 74 -1.04 -19.42 17.00
CA VAL A 74 -0.41 -18.12 16.79
C VAL A 74 0.30 -18.06 15.43
N LEU A 75 1.04 -19.11 15.05
CA LEU A 75 1.74 -19.16 13.76
C LEU A 75 0.79 -19.15 12.55
N THR A 76 -0.46 -19.59 12.67
CA THR A 76 -1.45 -19.50 11.55
C THR A 76 -1.78 -18.06 11.16
N ILE A 77 -1.49 -17.09 12.03
CA ILE A 77 -1.72 -15.66 11.78
C ILE A 77 -0.57 -15.04 10.96
N ALA A 78 0.56 -15.74 10.83
CA ALA A 78 1.72 -15.23 10.09
C ALA A 78 1.33 -14.93 8.62
N PRO A 79 1.92 -13.90 7.99
CA PRO A 79 1.60 -13.56 6.62
C PRO A 79 1.85 -14.76 5.68
N GLN A 80 0.82 -15.17 4.93
CA GLN A 80 0.87 -16.31 4.01
C GLN A 80 1.91 -16.13 2.89
N SER A 81 2.29 -14.89 2.58
CA SER A 81 3.33 -14.56 1.61
C SER A 81 4.76 -14.86 2.12
N TRP A 82 4.94 -15.14 3.42
CA TRP A 82 6.24 -15.42 3.98
C TRP A 82 6.63 -16.88 3.74
N SER A 83 7.88 -17.07 3.31
CA SER A 83 8.45 -18.42 3.25
C SER A 83 8.59 -19.03 4.65
N ARG A 84 8.52 -20.37 4.73
CA ARG A 84 8.79 -21.13 5.96
C ARG A 84 10.11 -20.73 6.63
N LYS A 85 11.19 -20.60 5.85
CA LYS A 85 12.49 -20.13 6.35
C LYS A 85 12.41 -18.75 7.01
N ARG A 86 11.58 -17.85 6.48
CA ARG A 86 11.38 -16.51 7.06
C ARG A 86 10.61 -16.60 8.37
N VAL A 87 9.52 -17.34 8.43
CA VAL A 87 8.69 -17.51 9.63
C VAL A 87 9.53 -18.11 10.78
N THR A 88 10.30 -19.17 10.50
CA THR A 88 11.15 -19.84 11.51
C THR A 88 12.19 -18.91 12.08
N THR A 89 12.85 -18.15 11.21
CA THR A 89 13.89 -17.18 11.60
C THR A 89 13.29 -16.01 12.38
N GLU A 90 12.17 -15.46 11.91
CA GLU A 90 11.55 -14.27 12.49
C GLU A 90 10.96 -14.55 13.88
N PHE A 91 10.31 -15.70 14.05
CA PHE A 91 9.64 -16.08 15.29
C PHE A 91 10.46 -17.02 16.18
N ASN A 92 11.68 -17.38 15.76
CA ASN A 92 12.57 -18.30 16.46
C ASN A 92 11.89 -19.63 16.84
N VAL A 93 11.14 -20.20 15.88
CA VAL A 93 10.42 -21.48 16.05
C VAL A 93 11.11 -22.60 15.29
N THR A 94 11.02 -23.82 15.81
CA THR A 94 11.62 -25.00 15.17
C THR A 94 10.84 -25.37 13.91
N GLU A 95 11.54 -25.86 12.89
CA GLU A 95 10.95 -26.29 11.61
C GLU A 95 9.84 -27.34 11.77
N SER A 96 9.89 -28.14 12.85
CA SER A 96 8.89 -29.14 13.22
C SER A 96 7.53 -28.55 13.66
N LEU A 97 7.52 -27.34 14.23
CA LEU A 97 6.29 -26.63 14.63
C LEU A 97 5.61 -26.01 13.40
N GLU A 98 6.40 -25.59 12.44
CA GLU A 98 5.94 -24.92 11.22
C GLU A 98 5.34 -25.88 10.19
N LYS A 99 5.83 -27.12 10.11
CA LYS A 99 5.25 -28.18 9.27
C LYS A 99 3.79 -28.52 9.61
N LEU A 100 3.26 -28.02 10.73
CA LEU A 100 1.89 -28.24 11.18
C LEU A 100 0.97 -27.04 10.89
N VAL A 101 1.49 -25.96 10.30
CA VAL A 101 0.80 -24.68 10.07
C VAL A 101 0.49 -24.47 8.57
N THR A 102 1.06 -25.29 7.69
CA THR A 102 0.81 -25.32 6.22
C THR A 102 0.14 -26.62 5.83
#